data_AF-A0A6G7P5W5-F1
#
_entry.id   AF-A0A6G7P5W5-F1
#
_cell.length_a   1.000
_cell.length_b   1.000
_cell.length_c   1.000
_cell.angle_alpha   90.00
_cell.angle_beta   90.00
_cell.angle_gamma   90.00
#
_symmetry.space_group_name_H-M   'P 1'
#
loop_
_entity.id
_entity.type
_entity.pdbx_description
1 polymer ?
#
loop_
_entity_poly.entity_id
_entity_poly.type
_entity_poly.pdbx_seq_one_letter_code
_entity_poly.pdbx_strand_id
1 'polypeptide(L)'
;MPDIPVQRAEHFYLPPPPLRPDEWALVPPAELCLRWYEMRQQRRIEAPSGTLLGIKLWARIDAGRWVADCPCGSAQVVTPTDPRFACPECGAGWFVVAFPEDTAAAEAAVASDLPSERFWWQDDDPNPWNRPPDGDESGTAPQPVEEAVREALAGGAP
;
A
#
# COMPACT_ATOMS: atom_id res chain seq x y z
N MET A 1 18.24 7.33 -12.76
CA MET A 1 17.03 6.52 -13.03
C MET A 1 15.85 7.47 -13.12
N PRO A 2 14.82 7.20 -13.94
CA PRO A 2 13.61 8.02 -13.94
C PRO A 2 13.01 8.02 -12.54
N ASP A 3 12.61 9.21 -12.08
CA ASP A 3 11.91 9.37 -10.80
C ASP A 3 10.51 8.76 -10.94
N ILE A 4 10.27 7.68 -10.21
CA ILE A 4 8.97 6.99 -10.21
C ILE A 4 8.20 7.55 -9.01
N PRO A 5 7.09 8.26 -9.20
CA PRO A 5 6.31 8.78 -8.09
C PRO A 5 5.60 7.65 -7.32
N VAL A 6 5.34 7.87 -6.03
CA VAL A 6 4.43 7.02 -5.26
C VAL A 6 3.06 7.02 -5.95
N GLN A 7 2.55 5.83 -6.20
CA GLN A 7 1.31 5.64 -6.94
C GLN A 7 0.11 5.93 -6.04
N ARG A 8 -0.80 6.73 -6.57
CA ARG A 8 -2.13 7.02 -5.99
C ARG A 8 -3.21 6.35 -6.85
N ALA A 9 -4.42 6.24 -6.33
CA ALA A 9 -5.52 5.55 -7.01
C ALA A 9 -5.75 6.05 -8.45
N GLU A 10 -5.72 7.37 -8.68
CA GLU A 10 -5.90 8.02 -9.98
C GLU A 10 -4.80 7.70 -11.01
N HIS A 11 -3.64 7.24 -10.58
CA HIS A 11 -2.52 6.86 -11.45
C HIS A 11 -2.39 5.35 -11.60
N PHE A 12 -2.84 4.59 -10.60
CA PHE A 12 -2.75 3.14 -10.59
C PHE A 12 -3.91 2.48 -11.35
N TYR A 13 -5.13 2.94 -11.11
CA TYR A 13 -6.34 2.36 -11.71
C TYR A 13 -6.66 3.03 -13.03
N LEU A 14 -6.02 2.52 -14.09
CA LEU A 14 -6.22 3.01 -15.46
C LEU A 14 -7.19 2.11 -16.26
N PRO A 15 -7.96 2.69 -17.20
CA PRO A 15 -8.75 1.92 -18.16
C PRO A 15 -7.87 0.89 -18.88
N PRO A 16 -8.32 -0.36 -19.04
CA PRO A 16 -7.56 -1.35 -19.80
C PRO A 16 -7.61 -1.03 -21.31
N PRO A 17 -6.58 -1.40 -22.09
CA PRO A 17 -6.68 -1.39 -23.55
C PRO A 17 -7.88 -2.23 -24.02
N PRO A 18 -8.65 -1.80 -25.04
CA PRO A 18 -8.38 -0.69 -25.97
C PRO A 18 -8.96 0.68 -25.55
N LEU A 19 -9.45 0.83 -24.31
CA LEU A 19 -10.02 2.10 -23.86
C LEU A 19 -8.95 3.20 -23.83
N ARG A 20 -9.39 4.45 -23.98
CA ARG A 20 -8.51 5.62 -23.89
C ARG A 20 -8.10 5.87 -22.43
N PRO A 21 -6.92 6.44 -22.16
CA PRO A 21 -6.49 6.72 -20.79
C PRO A 21 -7.43 7.64 -20.00
N ASP A 22 -8.17 8.52 -20.67
CA ASP A 22 -9.10 9.48 -20.09
C ASP A 22 -10.54 8.94 -19.93
N GLU A 23 -10.79 7.68 -20.29
CA GLU A 23 -12.15 7.12 -20.29
C GLU A 23 -12.79 7.09 -18.88
N TRP A 24 -11.97 7.09 -17.83
CA TRP A 24 -12.43 7.15 -16.43
C TRP A 24 -12.23 8.52 -15.78
N ALA A 25 -11.98 9.59 -16.54
CA ALA A 25 -11.70 10.92 -15.99
C ALA A 25 -12.84 11.52 -15.13
N LEU A 26 -14.08 11.04 -15.31
CA LEU A 26 -15.24 11.47 -14.53
C LEU A 26 -15.59 10.51 -13.38
N VAL A 27 -14.85 9.42 -13.22
CA VAL A 27 -15.03 8.49 -12.10
C VAL A 27 -14.28 9.08 -10.89
N PRO A 28 -14.94 9.24 -9.73
CA PRO A 28 -14.25 9.68 -8.52
C PRO A 28 -13.05 8.78 -8.19
N PRO A 29 -11.90 9.31 -7.73
CA PRO A 29 -10.70 8.51 -7.50
C PRO A 29 -10.93 7.30 -6.58
N ALA A 30 -11.77 7.42 -5.55
CA ALA A 30 -12.10 6.31 -4.65
C ALA A 30 -12.94 5.19 -5.31
N GLU A 31 -13.62 5.48 -6.42
CA GLU A 31 -14.43 4.51 -7.18
C GLU A 31 -13.63 3.81 -8.28
N LEU A 32 -12.43 4.31 -8.62
CA LEU A 32 -11.60 3.72 -9.68
C LEU A 32 -11.21 2.26 -9.38
N CYS A 33 -11.01 1.91 -8.10
CA CYS A 33 -10.75 0.53 -7.70
C CYS A 33 -11.91 -0.38 -8.12
N LEU A 34 -13.16 0.03 -7.86
CA LEU A 34 -14.35 -0.75 -8.21
C LEU A 34 -14.45 -0.93 -9.73
N ARG A 35 -14.28 0.16 -10.50
CA ARG A 35 -14.26 0.11 -11.98
C ARG A 35 -13.18 -0.80 -12.53
N TRP A 36 -11.99 -0.75 -11.94
CA TRP A 36 -10.89 -1.60 -12.33
C TRP A 36 -11.21 -3.08 -12.09
N TYR A 37 -11.77 -3.41 -10.92
CA TYR A 37 -12.18 -4.77 -10.61
C TYR A 37 -13.33 -5.26 -11.50
N GLU A 38 -14.33 -4.43 -11.79
CA GLU A 38 -15.42 -4.80 -12.71
C GLU A 38 -14.87 -5.22 -14.07
N MET A 39 -13.94 -4.44 -14.64
CA MET A 39 -13.38 -4.72 -15.95
C MET A 39 -12.37 -5.86 -15.94
N ARG A 40 -11.46 -5.91 -14.96
CA ARG A 40 -10.35 -6.86 -14.93
C ARG A 40 -10.74 -8.23 -14.39
N GLN A 41 -11.67 -8.27 -13.43
CA GLN A 41 -12.14 -9.51 -12.81
C GLN A 41 -13.49 -9.98 -13.36
N GLN A 42 -14.08 -9.24 -14.31
CA GLN A 42 -15.39 -9.56 -14.91
C GLN A 42 -16.50 -9.76 -13.87
N ARG A 43 -16.45 -8.97 -12.79
CA ARG A 43 -17.45 -8.98 -11.71
C ARG A 43 -18.43 -7.83 -11.90
N ARG A 44 -19.67 -8.02 -11.44
CA ARG A 44 -20.61 -6.91 -11.24
C ARG A 44 -20.41 -6.43 -9.81
N ILE A 45 -19.89 -5.21 -9.65
CA ILE A 45 -19.59 -4.64 -8.34
C ILE A 45 -20.41 -3.37 -8.20
N GLU A 46 -21.41 -3.42 -7.33
CA GLU A 46 -22.16 -2.23 -7.00
C GLU A 46 -21.39 -1.41 -5.96
N ALA A 47 -21.23 -0.12 -6.23
CA ALA A 47 -20.66 0.78 -5.23
C ALA A 47 -21.57 0.80 -3.99
N PRO A 48 -21.01 0.70 -2.77
CA PRO A 48 -21.84 0.77 -1.58
C PRO A 48 -22.62 2.09 -1.51
N SER A 49 -23.84 2.07 -0.98
CA SER A 49 -24.65 3.28 -0.85
C SER A 49 -24.43 4.03 0.47
N GLY A 50 -23.85 3.36 1.48
CA GLY A 50 -23.69 3.90 2.83
C GLY A 50 -22.23 4.03 3.26
N THR A 51 -21.97 5.00 4.13
CA THR A 51 -20.69 5.15 4.84
C THR A 51 -20.76 4.46 6.19
N LEU A 52 -19.73 3.69 6.52
CA LEU A 52 -19.57 3.07 7.83
C LEU A 52 -19.08 4.13 8.82
N LEU A 53 -19.93 4.43 9.81
CA LEU A 53 -19.60 5.39 10.86
C LEU A 53 -18.75 4.73 11.96
N GLY A 54 -17.78 5.47 12.48
CA GLY A 54 -16.95 5.03 13.61
C GLY A 54 -15.81 4.07 13.25
N ILE A 55 -15.67 3.69 11.98
CA ILE A 55 -14.54 2.89 11.49
C ILE A 55 -13.73 3.73 10.51
N LYS A 56 -12.46 3.94 10.83
CA LYS A 56 -11.47 4.56 9.94
C LYS A 56 -10.41 3.55 9.56
N LEU A 57 -9.92 3.63 8.32
CA LEU A 57 -8.77 2.88 7.85
C LEU A 57 -7.56 3.81 7.84
N TRP A 58 -6.37 3.27 8.04
CA TRP A 58 -5.13 4.04 8.00
C TRP A 58 -4.44 3.81 6.65
N ALA A 59 -4.01 4.91 6.02
CA ALA A 59 -3.24 4.83 4.80
C ALA A 59 -1.77 4.55 5.11
N ARG A 60 -1.15 3.73 4.28
CA ARG A 60 0.29 3.43 4.32
C ARG A 60 0.87 3.42 2.92
N ILE A 61 2.19 3.57 2.79
CA ILE A 61 2.86 3.31 1.51
C ILE A 61 3.34 1.86 1.52
N ASP A 62 2.93 1.08 0.51
CA ASP A 62 3.34 -0.31 0.29
C ASP A 62 3.95 -0.48 -1.09
N ALA A 63 5.26 -0.71 -1.12
CA ALA A 63 6.06 -0.87 -2.34
C ALA A 63 5.68 0.21 -3.37
N GLY A 64 5.73 1.46 -2.90
CA GLY A 64 5.54 2.66 -3.71
C GLY A 64 4.09 2.96 -4.10
N ARG A 65 3.09 2.44 -3.36
CA ARG A 65 1.66 2.76 -3.55
C ARG A 65 1.03 3.20 -2.24
N TRP A 66 0.18 4.21 -2.26
CA TRP A 66 -0.73 4.46 -1.15
C TRP A 66 -1.78 3.36 -1.07
N VAL A 67 -1.86 2.67 0.07
CA VAL A 67 -2.73 1.51 0.30
C VAL A 67 -3.51 1.68 1.60
N ALA A 68 -4.74 1.18 1.64
CA ALA A 68 -5.49 0.95 2.87
C ALA A 68 -5.97 -0.51 2.93
N ASP A 69 -5.98 -1.07 4.14
CA ASP A 69 -6.36 -2.46 4.39
C ASP A 69 -7.80 -2.53 4.93
N CYS A 70 -8.65 -3.35 4.30
CA CYS A 70 -9.98 -3.67 4.78
C CYS A 70 -9.89 -4.66 5.95
N PRO A 71 -10.76 -4.58 6.97
CA PRO A 71 -10.88 -5.59 8.02
C PRO A 71 -11.12 -7.02 7.51
N CYS A 72 -11.60 -7.21 6.27
CA CYS A 72 -11.76 -8.52 5.65
C CYS A 72 -10.45 -9.12 5.12
N GLY A 73 -9.32 -8.42 5.23
CA GLY A 73 -7.99 -8.86 4.79
C GLY A 73 -7.63 -8.49 3.35
N SER A 74 -8.45 -7.70 2.65
CA SER A 74 -8.10 -7.17 1.33
C SER A 74 -7.37 -5.83 1.45
N ALA A 75 -6.56 -5.47 0.45
CA ALA A 75 -5.87 -4.17 0.40
C ALA A 75 -6.06 -3.50 -0.96
N GLN A 76 -6.35 -2.21 -0.98
CA GLN A 76 -6.59 -1.45 -2.21
C GLN A 76 -5.75 -0.17 -2.24
N VAL A 77 -5.40 0.27 -3.46
CA VAL A 77 -4.69 1.54 -3.65
C VAL A 77 -5.68 2.69 -3.39
N VAL A 78 -5.24 3.69 -2.63
CA VAL A 78 -6.07 4.82 -2.18
C VAL A 78 -5.42 6.14 -2.59
N THR A 79 -6.12 7.26 -2.34
CA THR A 79 -5.61 8.60 -2.65
C THR A 79 -6.06 9.63 -1.61
N PRO A 80 -5.20 10.59 -1.23
CA PRO A 80 -5.58 11.66 -0.32
C PRO A 80 -6.58 12.66 -0.93
N THR A 81 -6.71 12.72 -2.26
CA THR A 81 -7.64 13.63 -2.93
C THR A 81 -9.10 13.18 -2.83
N ASP A 82 -9.32 11.89 -2.53
CA ASP A 82 -10.63 11.31 -2.26
C ASP A 82 -10.48 10.23 -1.16
N PRO A 83 -10.50 10.61 0.13
CA PRO A 83 -10.17 9.74 1.27
C PRO A 83 -11.33 8.78 1.63
N ARG A 84 -11.96 8.21 0.61
CA ARG A 84 -12.99 7.18 0.72
C ARG A 84 -12.41 5.85 0.24
N PHE A 85 -12.87 4.76 0.83
CA PHE A 85 -12.48 3.41 0.45
C PHE A 85 -13.70 2.50 0.38
N ALA A 86 -13.84 1.75 -0.70
CA ALA A 86 -14.80 0.67 -0.82
C ALA A 86 -14.08 -0.62 -1.21
N CYS A 87 -14.29 -1.67 -0.41
CA CYS A 87 -13.69 -2.97 -0.65
C CYS A 87 -14.47 -3.72 -1.75
N PRO A 88 -13.84 -4.07 -2.89
CA PRO A 88 -14.49 -4.85 -3.95
C PRO A 88 -14.73 -6.31 -3.57
N GLU A 89 -14.15 -6.80 -2.46
CA GLU A 89 -14.27 -8.19 -2.03
C GLU A 89 -15.47 -8.42 -1.12
N CYS A 90 -15.59 -7.66 -0.02
CA CYS A 90 -16.63 -7.89 0.99
C CYS A 90 -17.82 -6.92 0.92
N GLY A 91 -17.69 -5.80 0.21
CA GLY A 91 -18.80 -4.85 0.00
C GLY A 91 -19.39 -4.22 1.28
N ALA A 92 -18.60 -4.10 2.35
CA ALA A 92 -19.11 -3.71 3.68
C ALA A 92 -19.70 -2.29 3.73
N GLY A 93 -19.28 -1.39 2.86
CA GLY A 93 -19.63 0.03 2.89
C GLY A 93 -18.47 0.91 2.46
N TRP A 94 -18.70 2.23 2.46
CA TRP A 94 -17.62 3.20 2.36
C TRP A 94 -16.96 3.40 3.72
N PHE A 95 -15.64 3.25 3.76
CA PHE A 95 -14.81 3.61 4.89
C PHE A 95 -14.18 4.98 4.65
N VAL A 96 -13.88 5.70 5.74
CA VAL A 96 -13.03 6.88 5.70
C VAL A 96 -11.58 6.45 5.85
N VAL A 97 -10.70 6.94 4.98
CA VAL A 97 -9.26 6.69 5.05
C VAL A 97 -8.56 7.88 5.69
N ALA A 98 -7.83 7.64 6.76
CA ALA A 98 -6.95 8.61 7.37
C ALA A 98 -5.61 8.60 6.64
N PHE A 99 -5.25 9.76 6.10
CA PHE A 99 -3.91 10.05 5.57
C PHE A 99 -3.13 10.87 6.61
N PRO A 100 -1.78 10.91 6.55
CA PRO A 100 -1.03 11.92 7.28
C PRO A 100 -1.43 13.33 6.82
N GLU A 101 -1.26 14.31 7.71
CA GLU A 101 -1.50 15.71 7.39
C GLU A 101 -0.60 16.17 6.22
N ASP A 102 0.66 15.74 6.22
CA ASP A 102 1.61 16.00 5.14
C ASP A 102 1.92 14.72 4.35
N THR A 103 1.10 14.46 3.32
CA THR A 103 1.30 13.35 2.39
C THR A 103 2.57 13.50 1.54
N ALA A 104 2.99 14.73 1.24
CA ALA A 104 4.20 14.96 0.46
C ALA A 104 5.45 14.61 1.27
N ALA A 105 5.46 14.89 2.57
CA ALA A 105 6.53 14.46 3.47
C ALA A 105 6.63 12.93 3.55
N ALA A 106 5.50 12.23 3.66
CA ALA A 106 5.48 10.76 3.65
C ALA A 106 6.01 10.17 2.33
N GLU A 107 5.62 10.75 1.18
CA GLU A 107 6.14 10.34 -0.13
C GLU A 107 7.64 10.64 -0.28
N ALA A 108 8.10 11.79 0.21
CA ALA A 108 9.51 12.17 0.18
C ALA A 108 10.38 11.27 1.08
N ALA A 109 9.84 10.81 2.22
CA ALA A 109 10.55 9.94 3.16
C ALA A 109 10.97 8.60 2.53
N VAL A 110 10.25 8.11 1.52
CA VAL A 110 10.54 6.85 0.82
C VAL A 110 11.11 7.06 -0.59
N ALA A 111 11.31 8.31 -1.03
CA ALA A 111 11.65 8.58 -2.42
C ALA A 111 13.01 8.00 -2.85
N SER A 112 13.97 7.92 -1.91
CA SER A 112 15.31 7.37 -2.15
C SER A 112 15.36 5.86 -2.34
N ASP A 113 14.35 5.14 -1.86
CA ASP A 113 14.35 3.68 -1.87
C ASP A 113 13.93 3.14 -3.24
N LEU A 114 14.33 1.90 -3.54
CA LEU A 114 13.83 1.21 -4.72
C LEU A 114 12.31 1.11 -4.63
N PRO A 115 11.54 1.22 -5.74
CA PRO A 115 10.08 1.20 -5.68
C PRO A 115 9.49 0.03 -4.88
N SER A 116 10.11 -1.15 -4.94
CA SER A 116 9.70 -2.34 -4.16
C SER A 116 10.01 -2.28 -2.67
N GLU A 117 10.86 -1.36 -2.25
CA GLU A 117 11.34 -1.16 -0.87
C GLU A 117 10.74 0.08 -0.20
N ARG A 118 9.89 0.81 -0.91
CA ARG A 118 9.22 2.01 -0.40
C ARG A 118 8.08 1.63 0.52
N PHE A 119 8.35 1.68 1.83
CA PHE A 119 7.37 1.43 2.85
C PHE A 119 7.29 2.59 3.85
N TRP A 120 6.07 3.02 4.15
CA TRP A 120 5.80 4.07 5.13
C TRP A 120 4.53 3.71 5.89
N TRP A 121 4.53 3.92 7.20
CA TRP A 121 3.39 3.66 8.08
C TRP A 121 3.02 4.94 8.83
N GLN A 122 1.72 5.13 9.07
CA GLN A 122 1.24 6.23 9.87
C GLN A 122 1.48 5.95 11.36
N ASP A 123 2.01 6.93 12.08
CA ASP A 123 2.32 6.78 13.52
C ASP A 123 1.07 6.60 14.40
N ASP A 124 -0.06 7.17 13.97
CA ASP A 124 -1.32 7.04 14.70
C ASP A 124 -2.05 5.70 14.44
N ASP A 125 -1.55 4.85 13.54
CA ASP A 125 -2.15 3.54 13.27
C ASP A 125 -1.91 2.60 14.47
N PRO A 126 -2.96 2.18 15.20
CA PRO A 126 -2.80 1.33 16.37
C PRO A 126 -2.47 -0.12 16.01
N ASN A 127 -2.61 -0.52 14.75
CA ASN A 127 -2.33 -1.88 14.29
C ASN A 127 -1.75 -1.88 12.86
N PRO A 128 -0.52 -1.34 12.69
CA PRO A 128 0.06 -1.17 11.37
C PRO A 128 0.42 -2.52 10.75
N TRP A 129 -0.16 -2.80 9.59
CA TRP A 129 0.07 -4.05 8.88
C TRP A 129 1.54 -4.19 8.48
N ASN A 130 2.18 -5.28 8.91
CA ASN A 130 3.56 -5.66 8.56
C ASN A 130 4.61 -4.56 8.84
N ARG A 131 4.37 -3.66 9.80
CA ARG A 131 5.40 -2.73 10.29
C ARG A 131 6.48 -3.54 11.01
N PRO A 132 7.76 -3.42 10.64
CA PRO A 132 8.85 -3.99 11.42
C PRO A 132 8.78 -3.47 12.86
N PRO A 133 9.07 -4.29 13.88
CA PRO A 133 9.12 -3.81 15.25
C PRO A 133 10.12 -2.64 15.34
N ASP A 134 9.73 -1.58 16.06
CA ASP A 134 10.63 -0.44 16.33
C ASP A 134 11.87 -1.02 17.02
N GLY A 135 13.02 -0.93 16.35
CA GLY A 135 14.19 -1.72 16.72
C GLY A 135 14.66 -1.47 18.16
N ASP A 136 14.52 -2.48 19.01
CA ASP A 136 15.53 -2.94 19.95
C ASP A 136 15.30 -4.43 20.29
N GLU A 137 16.41 -5.18 20.40
CA GLU A 137 16.53 -6.63 20.72
C GLU A 137 16.50 -7.67 19.57
N SER A 138 16.99 -7.33 18.38
CA SER A 138 17.73 -8.33 17.59
C SER A 138 19.21 -7.97 17.58
N GLY A 139 19.78 -7.94 18.79
CA GLY A 139 21.13 -8.47 18.99
C GLY A 139 21.14 -9.95 18.62
N THR A 140 20.87 -10.28 17.35
CA THR A 140 21.20 -11.57 16.79
C THR A 140 22.71 -11.56 16.75
N ALA A 141 23.32 -12.12 17.80
CA ALA A 141 24.65 -12.68 17.68
C ALA A 141 24.72 -13.41 16.32
N PRO A 142 25.80 -13.25 15.54
CA PRO A 142 25.89 -13.82 14.20
C PRO A 142 25.39 -15.27 14.24
N GLN A 143 24.50 -15.60 13.30
CA GLN A 143 23.91 -16.94 13.27
C GLN A 143 25.06 -17.96 13.24
N PRO A 144 24.99 -19.11 13.92
CA PRO A 144 26.09 -20.08 13.98
C PRO A 144 26.58 -20.54 12.59
N VAL A 145 25.75 -20.39 11.55
CA VAL A 145 26.13 -20.60 10.15
C VAL A 145 27.09 -19.52 9.61
N GLU A 146 26.91 -18.26 9.97
CA GLU A 146 27.79 -17.15 9.54
C GLU A 146 29.16 -17.24 10.21
N GLU A 147 29.22 -17.65 11.47
CA GLU A 147 30.46 -17.87 12.21
C GLU A 147 31.20 -19.12 11.69
N ALA A 148 30.49 -20.22 11.43
CA ALA A 148 31.07 -21.43 10.83
C ALA A 148 31.60 -21.18 9.40
N VAL A 149 30.91 -20.36 8.60
CA VAL A 149 31.40 -19.97 7.27
C VAL A 149 32.66 -19.10 7.39
N ARG A 150 32.74 -18.21 8.38
CA ARG A 150 33.91 -17.36 8.62
C ARG A 150 35.11 -18.17 9.11
N GLU A 151 34.90 -19.14 10.00
CA GLU A 151 35.95 -20.07 10.45
C GLU A 151 36.44 -20.98 9.32
N ALA A 152 35.54 -21.51 8.49
CA ALA A 152 35.91 -22.33 7.33
C ALA A 152 36.72 -21.55 6.28
N LEU A 153 36.46 -20.25 6.12
CA LEU A 153 37.22 -19.37 5.24
C LEU A 153 38.54 -18.88 5.87
N ALA A 154 38.62 -18.79 7.19
CA ALA A 154 39.84 -18.43 7.93
C ALA A 154 40.79 -19.63 8.13
N GLY A 155 40.29 -20.87 8.09
CA GLY A 155 41.04 -22.11 8.29
C GLY A 155 41.73 -22.68 7.03
N GLY A 156 41.91 -21.89 5.98
CA GLY A 156 42.59 -22.34 4.76
C GLY A 156 44.11 -22.43 4.92
N ALA A 157 44.61 -23.65 5.19
CA ALA A 157 45.96 -24.23 4.97
C ALA A 157 46.41 -25.04 6.22
N PRO A 158 47.07 -26.20 6.09
CA PRO A 158 48.06 -26.58 5.07
C PRO A 158 47.55 -27.39 3.88
#